data_AF-A0A3N0GS68-F1
#
_entry.id   AF-A0A3N0GS68-F1
#
_cell.length_a   1.000
_cell.length_b   1.000
_cell.length_c   1.000
_cell.angle_alpha   90.00
_cell.angle_beta   90.00
_cell.angle_gamma   90.00
#
_symmetry.space_group_name_H-M   'P 1'
#
loop_
_entity.id
_entity.type
_entity.pdbx_description
1 polymer ?
#
loop_
_entity_poly.entity_id
_entity_poly.type
_entity_poly.pdbx_seq_one_letter_code
_entity_poly.pdbx_strand_id
1 'polypeptide(L)'
;MDLNRTTVAWAALAVGAVALVLTGVSRMVAPDPNPTALAGTLVLMQSGGFAGGEERLVVFPDGTWFAVRNGWEPAQGTLSDAERHQLVRALDRADLPHRHPRRGYQDDCCDLFFYTFAYRGSDYATSDRFLPASVRDVLDLVKPLLAAAHTKVSSGS
;
A
#
# COMPACT_ATOMS: atom_id res chain seq x y z
N MET A 1 -31.56 -46.77 -0.77
CA MET A 1 -30.33 -46.11 -0.33
C MET A 1 -30.47 -44.64 -0.68
N ASP A 2 -30.68 -43.86 0.38
CA ASP A 2 -30.33 -42.44 0.60
C ASP A 2 -30.45 -41.45 -0.57
N LEU A 3 -31.44 -40.56 -0.55
CA LEU A 3 -31.45 -39.23 0.11
C LEU A 3 -30.58 -38.17 -0.58
N ASN A 4 -31.32 -37.25 -1.22
CA ASN A 4 -31.19 -35.80 -1.11
C ASN A 4 -30.26 -35.03 -2.06
N ARG A 5 -30.94 -34.31 -2.96
CA ARG A 5 -30.59 -32.98 -3.49
C ARG A 5 -29.95 -32.11 -2.41
N THR A 6 -28.95 -31.28 -2.76
CA THR A 6 -29.13 -29.86 -3.13
C THR A 6 -27.79 -29.14 -3.18
N THR A 7 -27.55 -28.50 -4.31
CA THR A 7 -26.60 -27.40 -4.53
C THR A 7 -26.89 -26.25 -3.57
N VAL A 8 -25.88 -25.80 -2.81
CA VAL A 8 -25.99 -24.58 -2.01
C VAL A 8 -25.57 -23.40 -2.88
N ALA A 9 -26.58 -22.76 -3.47
CA ALA A 9 -26.48 -21.41 -4.01
C ALA A 9 -26.39 -20.44 -2.83
N TRP A 10 -25.35 -19.61 -2.78
CA TRP A 10 -25.28 -18.51 -1.81
C TRP A 10 -26.23 -17.41 -2.25
N ALA A 11 -27.41 -17.40 -1.62
CA ALA A 11 -28.46 -16.44 -1.82
C ALA A 11 -28.03 -15.05 -1.34
N ALA A 12 -28.09 -14.07 -2.24
CA ALA A 12 -28.11 -12.67 -1.89
C ALA A 12 -29.45 -12.34 -1.21
N LEU A 13 -29.42 -12.10 0.11
CA LEU A 13 -30.54 -11.51 0.81
C LEU A 13 -30.47 -9.99 0.66
N ALA A 14 -31.18 -9.49 -0.34
CA ALA A 14 -31.63 -8.12 -0.41
C ALA A 14 -32.71 -7.92 0.68
N VAL A 15 -32.36 -7.19 1.75
CA VAL A 15 -33.36 -6.62 2.66
C VAL A 15 -33.75 -5.27 2.11
N GLY A 16 -34.93 -5.23 1.49
CA GLY A 16 -35.66 -4.00 1.19
C GLY A 16 -36.71 -3.70 2.26
N ALA A 17 -37.18 -2.45 2.21
CA ALA A 17 -38.21 -1.78 3.00
C ALA A 17 -37.62 -0.93 4.16
N VAL A 18 -37.97 0.35 4.34
CA VAL A 18 -39.25 1.03 4.12
C VAL A 18 -38.98 2.49 3.75
N ALA A 19 -39.64 3.00 2.70
CA ALA A 19 -39.70 4.43 2.42
C ALA A 19 -40.78 5.06 3.32
N LEU A 20 -40.37 5.80 4.34
CA LEU A 20 -41.23 6.72 5.08
C LEU A 20 -40.80 8.16 4.76
N VAL A 21 -41.64 8.87 4.02
CA VAL A 21 -41.46 10.27 3.63
C VAL A 21 -41.62 11.15 4.88
N LEU A 22 -40.50 11.71 5.36
CA LEU A 22 -40.48 12.82 6.31
C LEU A 22 -39.42 13.83 5.80
N THR A 23 -39.93 14.91 5.20
CA THR A 23 -39.34 16.26 5.08
C THR A 23 -37.80 16.36 4.94
N GLY A 24 -37.39 16.80 3.75
CA GLY A 24 -36.02 16.86 3.29
C GLY A 24 -35.02 17.52 4.23
N VAL A 25 -33.94 16.78 4.48
CA VAL A 25 -32.58 17.26 4.26
C VAL A 25 -31.84 16.10 3.62
N SER A 26 -31.79 16.08 2.28
CA SER A 26 -30.73 15.33 1.60
C SER A 26 -29.42 15.96 2.02
N ARG A 27 -28.83 15.49 3.12
CA ARG A 27 -27.39 15.61 3.29
C ARG A 27 -26.82 14.76 2.17
N MET A 28 -26.56 15.38 1.02
CA MET A 28 -25.44 14.93 0.20
C MET A 28 -24.31 14.76 1.18
N VAL A 29 -23.93 13.51 1.47
CA VAL A 29 -22.62 13.25 2.02
C VAL A 29 -21.70 13.73 0.89
N ALA A 30 -21.31 14.99 0.98
CA ALA A 30 -20.28 15.52 0.10
C ALA A 30 -19.09 14.58 0.28
N PRO A 31 -18.45 14.12 -0.82
CA PRO A 31 -17.19 13.44 -0.69
C PRO A 31 -16.29 14.33 0.16
N ASP A 32 -15.74 13.76 1.24
CA ASP A 32 -14.86 14.49 2.13
C ASP A 32 -13.76 15.12 1.25
N PRO A 33 -13.63 16.46 1.21
CA PRO A 33 -12.72 17.12 0.28
C PRO A 33 -11.25 16.72 0.53
N ASN A 34 -10.97 16.05 1.66
CA ASN A 34 -9.67 15.49 1.97
C ASN A 34 -9.78 13.99 2.31
N PRO A 35 -9.72 13.10 1.30
CA PRO A 35 -9.65 11.67 1.56
C PRO A 35 -8.44 11.39 2.46
N THR A 36 -8.75 10.88 3.64
CA THR A 36 -7.75 10.61 4.66
C THR A 36 -7.25 9.17 4.58
N ALA A 37 -8.03 8.27 4.00
CA ALA A 37 -7.66 6.87 3.77
C ALA A 37 -6.97 6.70 2.41
N LEU A 38 -6.07 5.72 2.30
CA LEU A 38 -5.52 5.33 0.99
C LEU A 38 -6.62 4.64 0.18
N ALA A 39 -6.59 4.82 -1.13
CA ALA A 39 -7.54 4.18 -2.06
C ALA A 39 -7.27 2.66 -2.25
N GLY A 40 -6.23 2.12 -1.62
CA GLY A 40 -5.90 0.70 -1.61
C GLY A 40 -4.67 0.42 -0.74
N THR A 41 -4.32 -0.85 -0.60
CA THR A 41 -3.06 -1.25 0.05
C THR A 41 -1.88 -0.90 -0.85
N LEU A 42 -0.87 -0.24 -0.28
CA LEU A 42 0.42 -0.02 -0.93
C LEU A 42 1.39 -1.11 -0.47
N VAL A 43 2.02 -1.80 -1.42
CA VAL A 43 3.15 -2.71 -1.14
C VAL A 43 4.38 -2.16 -1.83
N LEU A 44 5.49 -2.04 -1.09
CA LEU A 44 6.80 -1.71 -1.64
C LEU A 44 7.74 -2.88 -1.39
N MET A 45 8.39 -3.35 -2.45
CA MET A 45 9.52 -4.25 -2.39
C MET A 45 10.76 -3.49 -2.84
N GLN A 46 11.78 -3.44 -1.99
CA GLN A 46 13.08 -2.87 -2.29
C GLN A 46 14.11 -3.99 -2.32
N SER A 47 14.93 -4.04 -3.37
CA SER A 47 16.04 -4.97 -3.48
C SER A 47 17.31 -4.30 -4.00
N GLY A 48 18.45 -4.95 -3.86
CA GLY A 48 19.75 -4.42 -4.26
C GLY A 48 20.54 -3.85 -3.08
N GLY A 49 21.40 -2.87 -3.34
CA GLY A 49 22.36 -2.41 -2.33
C GLY A 49 23.59 -3.33 -2.23
N PHE A 50 24.67 -2.82 -1.65
CA PHE A 50 25.98 -3.49 -1.58
C PHE A 50 25.93 -4.90 -0.97
N ALA A 51 24.95 -5.14 -0.10
CA ALA A 51 24.72 -6.41 0.58
C ALA A 51 23.60 -7.26 -0.04
N GLY A 52 22.98 -6.81 -1.14
CA GLY A 52 21.91 -7.54 -1.83
C GLY A 52 20.65 -7.78 -0.99
N GLY A 53 20.30 -6.84 -0.11
CA GLY A 53 19.18 -7.00 0.81
C GLY A 53 17.83 -6.91 0.10
N GLU A 54 16.86 -7.72 0.53
CA GLU A 54 15.44 -7.56 0.18
C GLU A 54 14.66 -7.05 1.39
N GLU A 55 13.85 -6.02 1.17
CA GLU A 55 12.97 -5.42 2.16
C GLU A 55 11.56 -5.29 1.59
N ARG A 56 10.56 -5.48 2.44
CA ARG A 56 9.15 -5.34 2.08
C ARG A 56 8.43 -4.46 3.07
N LEU A 57 7.63 -3.53 2.56
CA LEU A 57 6.70 -2.71 3.32
C LEU A 57 5.29 -2.92 2.79
N VAL A 58 4.32 -3.01 3.70
CA VAL A 58 2.88 -2.98 3.41
C VAL A 58 2.27 -1.82 4.19
N VAL A 59 1.51 -0.96 3.52
CA VAL A 59 0.70 0.11 4.13
C VAL A 59 -0.75 -0.12 3.76
N PHE A 60 -1.58 -0.33 4.77
CA PHE A 60 -3.01 -0.59 4.63
C PHE A 60 -3.82 0.71 4.44
N PRO A 61 -5.07 0.63 3.96
CA PRO A 61 -5.92 1.81 3.74
C PRO A 61 -6.12 2.73 4.96
N ASP A 62 -6.11 2.16 6.16
CA ASP A 62 -6.25 2.86 7.43
C ASP A 62 -4.94 3.53 7.90
N GLY A 63 -3.82 3.31 7.21
CA GLY A 63 -2.50 3.81 7.56
C GLY A 63 -1.74 2.93 8.55
N THR A 64 -2.28 1.77 8.95
CA THR A 64 -1.46 0.75 9.60
C THR A 64 -0.42 0.23 8.61
N TRP A 65 0.77 -0.12 9.11
CA TRP A 65 1.85 -0.58 8.26
C TRP A 65 2.68 -1.66 8.93
N PHE A 66 3.33 -2.47 8.09
CA PHE A 66 4.23 -3.55 8.49
C PHE A 66 5.42 -3.62 7.54
N ALA A 67 6.63 -3.70 8.08
CA ALA A 67 7.88 -3.76 7.34
C ALA A 67 8.71 -4.98 7.75
N VAL A 68 9.33 -5.63 6.77
CA VAL A 68 10.18 -6.82 6.96
C VAL A 68 11.48 -6.62 6.21
N ARG A 69 12.57 -7.04 6.83
CA ARG A 69 13.87 -7.21 6.21
C ARG A 69 14.42 -8.58 6.58
N ASN A 70 14.97 -9.30 5.60
CA ASN A 70 15.53 -10.63 5.85
C ASN A 70 16.64 -10.59 6.92
N GLY A 71 16.51 -11.42 7.95
CA GLY A 71 17.45 -11.49 9.07
C GLY A 71 17.27 -10.43 10.16
N TRP A 72 16.21 -9.63 10.08
CA TRP A 72 15.84 -8.63 11.08
C TRP A 72 14.44 -8.89 11.62
N GLU A 73 14.13 -8.30 12.77
CA GLU A 73 12.78 -8.35 13.30
C GLU A 73 11.83 -7.46 12.47
N PRO A 74 10.60 -7.91 12.22
CA PRO A 74 9.61 -7.07 11.59
C PRO A 74 9.27 -5.85 12.44
N ALA A 75 9.01 -4.72 11.77
CA ALA A 75 8.49 -3.52 12.40
C ALA A 75 7.05 -3.26 11.96
N GLN A 76 6.27 -2.61 12.82
CA GLN A 76 4.90 -2.21 12.51
C GLN A 76 4.55 -0.91 13.21
N GLY A 77 3.52 -0.25 12.70
CA GLY A 77 3.01 0.98 13.31
C GLY A 77 1.77 1.49 12.63
N THR A 78 1.46 2.76 12.90
CA THR A 78 0.34 3.46 12.28
C THR A 78 0.80 4.86 11.93
N LEU A 79 0.50 5.30 10.70
CA LEU A 79 0.74 6.67 10.27
C LEU A 79 -0.15 7.62 11.04
N SER A 80 0.40 8.76 11.44
CA SER A 80 -0.42 9.90 11.86
C SER A 80 -1.31 10.37 10.72
N ASP A 81 -2.40 11.08 11.05
CA ASP A 81 -3.31 11.62 10.03
C ASP A 81 -2.57 12.51 9.02
N ALA A 82 -1.61 13.30 9.49
CA ALA A 82 -0.81 14.18 8.65
C ALA A 82 0.10 13.40 7.68
N GLU A 83 0.77 12.35 8.15
CA GLU A 83 1.60 11.48 7.30
C GLU A 83 0.74 10.72 6.29
N ARG A 84 -0.43 10.23 6.73
CA ARG A 84 -1.38 9.54 5.86
C ARG A 84 -1.90 10.47 4.76
N HIS A 85 -2.25 11.71 5.08
CA HIS A 85 -2.63 12.73 4.10
C HIS A 85 -1.52 13.04 3.10
N GLN A 86 -0.28 13.12 3.56
CA GLN A 86 0.87 13.36 2.67
C GLN A 86 1.07 12.17 1.72
N LEU A 87 0.96 10.95 2.24
CA LEU A 87 1.08 9.74 1.44
C LEU A 87 -0.02 9.62 0.38
N VAL A 88 -1.28 9.91 0.73
CA VAL A 88 -2.39 9.94 -0.23
C VAL A 88 -2.09 10.91 -1.38
N ARG A 89 -1.73 12.16 -1.07
CA ARG A 89 -1.40 13.16 -2.11
C ARG A 89 -0.17 12.77 -2.93
N ALA A 90 0.82 12.12 -2.34
CA ALA A 90 1.99 11.66 -3.06
C ALA A 90 1.62 10.51 -4.03
N LEU A 91 0.80 9.55 -3.59
CA LEU A 91 0.33 8.44 -4.43
C LEU A 91 -0.55 8.93 -5.59
N ASP A 92 -1.41 9.93 -5.35
CA ASP A 92 -2.22 10.54 -6.40
C ASP A 92 -1.36 11.24 -7.46
N ARG A 93 -0.34 12.00 -7.04
CA ARG A 93 0.62 12.63 -7.97
C ARG A 93 1.52 11.60 -8.67
N ALA A 94 1.86 10.52 -7.96
CA ALA A 94 2.65 9.45 -8.52
C ALA A 94 1.84 8.71 -9.58
N ASP A 95 0.53 8.59 -9.45
CA ASP A 95 -0.34 7.95 -10.44
C ASP A 95 0.18 6.57 -10.90
N LEU A 96 0.64 5.78 -9.93
CA LEU A 96 1.23 4.46 -10.17
C LEU A 96 0.38 3.56 -11.09
N PRO A 97 -0.96 3.53 -10.99
CA PRO A 97 -1.79 2.66 -11.84
C PRO A 97 -1.69 2.93 -13.34
N HIS A 98 -1.35 4.16 -13.75
CA HIS A 98 -1.23 4.52 -15.16
C HIS A 98 0.22 4.60 -15.63
N ARG A 99 1.20 4.26 -14.78
CA ARG A 99 2.60 4.28 -15.17
C ARG A 99 3.03 2.97 -15.84
N HIS A 100 3.80 3.12 -16.91
CA HIS A 100 4.55 2.01 -17.48
C HIS A 100 5.82 1.74 -16.66
N PRO A 101 6.14 0.47 -16.34
CA PRO A 101 7.38 0.12 -15.65
C PRO A 101 8.60 0.70 -16.35
N ARG A 102 9.53 1.26 -15.58
CA ARG A 102 10.80 1.78 -16.07
C ARG A 102 11.93 0.93 -15.53
N ARG A 103 12.01 -0.30 -16.03
CA ARG A 103 13.16 -1.16 -15.78
C ARG A 103 14.34 -0.65 -16.59
N GLY A 104 15.37 -0.19 -15.91
CA GLY A 104 16.71 -0.29 -16.45
C GLY A 104 17.01 -1.76 -16.67
N TYR A 105 17.68 -2.08 -17.78
CA TYR A 105 18.37 -3.35 -17.94
C TYR A 105 19.11 -3.67 -16.63
N GLN A 106 19.07 -4.92 -16.15
CA GLN A 106 19.93 -5.38 -15.05
C GLN A 106 21.38 -5.34 -15.55
N ASP A 107 21.93 -4.14 -15.71
CA ASP A 107 23.35 -3.98 -15.88
C ASP A 107 23.94 -4.25 -14.51
N ASP A 108 24.49 -5.45 -14.35
CA ASP A 108 25.18 -5.99 -13.16
C ASP A 108 26.35 -5.11 -12.66
N CYS A 109 26.58 -3.93 -13.24
CA CYS A 109 27.75 -3.11 -13.02
C CYS A 109 27.59 -2.03 -11.95
N CYS A 110 26.42 -1.87 -11.33
CA CYS A 110 26.19 -0.83 -10.32
C CYS A 110 25.40 -1.36 -9.12
N ASP A 111 25.85 -0.97 -7.94
CA ASP A 111 25.12 -1.12 -6.68
C ASP A 111 23.90 -0.17 -6.67
N LEU A 112 22.80 -0.59 -7.28
CA LEU A 112 21.55 0.16 -7.37
C LEU A 112 20.47 -0.49 -6.52
N PHE A 113 19.58 0.34 -5.96
CA PHE A 113 18.31 -0.16 -5.47
C PHE A 113 17.29 -0.28 -6.60
N PHE A 114 16.54 -1.36 -6.55
CA PHE A 114 15.38 -1.64 -7.38
C PHE A 114 14.14 -1.61 -6.52
N TYR A 115 13.06 -1.07 -7.07
CA TYR A 115 11.81 -0.84 -6.37
C TYR A 115 10.65 -1.41 -7.18
N THR A 116 9.79 -2.16 -6.53
CA THR A 116 8.50 -2.58 -7.06
C THR A 116 7.40 -2.08 -6.13
N PHE A 117 6.49 -1.27 -6.67
CA PHE A 117 5.31 -0.77 -5.98
C PHE A 117 4.08 -1.51 -6.50
N ALA A 118 3.28 -2.10 -5.61
CA ALA A 118 1.92 -2.55 -5.93
C ALA A 118 0.91 -1.62 -5.27
N TYR A 119 0.03 -1.01 -6.06
CA TYR A 119 -1.00 -0.11 -5.55
C TYR A 119 -2.23 -0.11 -6.46
N ARG A 120 -3.43 -0.20 -5.86
CA ARG A 120 -4.72 -0.25 -6.58
C ARG A 120 -4.74 -1.29 -7.73
N GLY A 121 -4.14 -2.45 -7.50
CA GLY A 121 -4.10 -3.57 -8.45
C GLY A 121 -3.10 -3.40 -9.60
N SER A 122 -2.21 -2.42 -9.54
CA SER A 122 -1.15 -2.21 -10.55
C SER A 122 0.24 -2.31 -9.94
N ASP A 123 1.16 -2.91 -10.69
CA ASP A 123 2.57 -3.01 -10.33
C ASP A 123 3.41 -2.02 -11.14
N TYR A 124 4.22 -1.23 -10.44
CA TYR A 124 5.18 -0.30 -11.02
C TYR A 124 6.60 -0.63 -10.54
N ALA A 125 7.47 -1.00 -11.48
CA ALA A 125 8.88 -1.31 -11.20
C ALA A 125 9.82 -0.22 -11.75
N THR A 126 10.83 0.14 -10.96
CA THR A 126 11.87 1.13 -11.30
C THR A 126 13.18 0.85 -10.55
N SER A 127 14.23 1.61 -10.82
CA SER A 127 15.45 1.68 -9.99
C SER A 127 15.80 3.12 -9.65
N ASP A 128 16.77 3.33 -8.76
CA ASP A 128 17.28 4.66 -8.41
C ASP A 128 17.57 5.54 -9.63
N ARG A 129 18.20 4.94 -10.65
CA ARG A 129 18.59 5.61 -11.90
C ARG A 129 17.39 6.14 -12.69
N PHE A 130 16.26 5.45 -12.63
CA PHE A 130 15.08 5.74 -13.46
C PHE A 130 13.86 6.24 -12.67
N LEU A 131 14.03 6.46 -11.36
CA LEU A 131 12.97 6.85 -10.44
C LEU A 131 12.45 8.27 -10.76
N PRO A 132 11.18 8.40 -11.24
CA PRO A 132 10.57 9.69 -11.50
C PRO A 132 10.42 10.50 -10.20
N ALA A 133 10.50 11.84 -10.29
CA ALA A 133 10.39 12.71 -9.11
C ALA A 133 9.10 12.47 -8.30
N SER A 134 7.96 12.28 -8.96
CA SER A 134 6.69 12.00 -8.29
C SER A 134 6.66 10.68 -7.54
N VAL A 135 7.43 9.67 -7.97
CA VAL A 135 7.53 8.38 -7.27
C VAL A 135 8.59 8.48 -6.16
N ARG A 136 9.63 9.31 -6.35
CA ARG A 136 10.59 9.64 -5.30
C ARG A 136 9.91 10.26 -4.08
N ASP A 137 8.95 11.17 -4.27
CA ASP A 137 8.14 11.72 -3.17
C ASP A 137 7.43 10.63 -2.36
N VAL A 138 6.89 9.59 -3.01
CA VAL A 138 6.27 8.44 -2.33
C VAL A 138 7.33 7.66 -1.56
N LEU A 139 8.47 7.38 -2.21
CA LEU A 139 9.57 6.63 -1.60
C LEU A 139 10.11 7.34 -0.34
N ASP A 140 10.31 8.65 -0.39
CA ASP A 140 10.83 9.45 0.72
C ASP A 140 9.91 9.41 1.94
N LEU A 141 8.59 9.35 1.73
CA LEU A 141 7.61 9.22 2.82
C LEU A 141 7.62 7.84 3.47
N VAL A 142 7.86 6.77 2.69
CA VAL A 142 7.76 5.39 3.20
C VAL A 142 9.10 4.79 3.64
N LYS A 143 10.22 5.37 3.21
CA LYS A 143 11.57 4.91 3.56
C LYS A 143 11.85 4.89 5.07
N PRO A 144 11.38 5.87 5.88
CA PRO A 144 11.50 5.78 7.33
C PRO A 144 10.81 4.55 7.94
N LEU A 145 9.71 4.08 7.33
CA LEU A 145 8.97 2.90 7.79
C LEU A 145 9.76 1.62 7.52
N LEU A 146 10.44 1.54 6.36
CA LEU A 146 11.38 0.45 6.07
C LEU A 146 12.56 0.44 7.05
N ALA A 147 13.12 1.61 7.34
CA ALA A 147 14.24 1.75 8.27
C ALA A 147 13.88 1.34 9.71
N ALA A 148 12.60 1.41 10.10
CA ALA A 148 12.15 0.93 11.40
C ALA A 148 12.38 -0.58 11.59
N ALA A 149 12.40 -1.38 10.50
CA ALA A 149 12.74 -2.80 10.57
C ALA A 149 14.25 -3.07 10.71
N HIS A 150 15.09 -2.04 10.82
CA HIS A 150 16.55 -2.17 10.99
C HIS A 150 16.97 -2.06 12.47
N THR A 151 16.03 -1.95 13.40
CA THR A 151 16.35 -1.95 14.81
C THR A 151 16.52 -3.38 15.31
N LYS A 152 17.73 -3.74 15.74
CA LYS A 152 17.99 -5.01 16.42
C LYS A 152 17.35 -4.97 17.81
N VAL A 153 16.58 -5.98 18.22
CA VAL A 153 16.15 -6.07 19.61
C VAL A 153 17.38 -6.20 20.49
N SER A 154 17.52 -5.26 21.43
CA SER A 154 18.39 -5.43 22.57
C SER A 154 17.85 -6.63 23.36
N SER A 155 18.49 -7.79 23.21
CA SER A 155 18.25 -8.93 24.09
C SER A 155 18.69 -8.50 25.49
N GLY A 156 17.74 -8.05 26.31
CA GLY A 156 17.96 -7.95 27.75
C GLY A 156 18.13 -9.37 28.28
N SER A 157 19.36 -9.73 28.61
CA SER A 157 19.69 -10.86 29.49
C SER A 157 19.68 -10.39 30.94
#